data_AF-A0A1G4JEN6-F1
#
_entry.id   AF-A0A1G4JEN6-F1
#
_cell.length_a   1.000
_cell.length_b   1.000
_cell.length_c   1.000
_cell.angle_alpha   90.00
_cell.angle_beta   90.00
_cell.angle_gamma   90.00
#
_symmetry.space_group_name_H-M   'P 1'
#
loop_
_entity.id
_entity.type
_entity.pdbx_description
1 polymer ?
#
loop_
_entity_poly.entity_id
_entity_poly.type
_entity_poly.pdbx_seq_one_letter_code
_entity_poly.pdbx_strand_id
1 'polypeptide(L)'
;MGAGAAKHGYKSGILPAVRPILKNPTFKQKTIIEKVQAPKPKGPHGVGYAPNIAHPKGSHRASPPMKFIDVETLIAKTVPSPLMPAAAQTPAQEAKQHRATLRRKFLSDAFRKEEERLLKEEEVLEKRQKDLERQRQAELAAMDESKTSDLTVPTIDKLLDAPLMRRRTPEERELLRSKRKHNRDLMHLNAEERKLEKLLQLYHVTDHFIVTEEQLIKNIDEAFANESSEALKTKLSVGALRPSGRNEKALGDALFGSIGGGGHMGLPVVKDFLSGESKAYAEEIDTKNKELLEKRRLDFETIL
;
A
#
# COMPACT_ATOMS: atom_id res chain seq x y z
N MET A 1 6.84 53.21 10.07
CA MET A 1 5.63 52.47 9.61
C MET A 1 5.70 51.05 10.15
N GLY A 2 4.58 50.47 10.61
CA GLY A 2 4.59 49.10 11.15
C GLY A 2 4.77 48.04 10.06
N ALA A 3 5.49 46.96 10.35
CA ALA A 3 5.77 45.87 9.41
C ALA A 3 4.48 45.23 8.81
N GLY A 4 3.35 45.30 9.50
CA GLY A 4 2.06 44.80 9.02
C GLY A 4 1.39 45.65 7.93
N ALA A 5 1.84 46.88 7.68
CA ALA A 5 1.20 47.78 6.71
C ALA A 5 1.32 47.29 5.26
N ALA A 6 2.37 46.53 4.93
CA ALA A 6 2.58 45.99 3.58
C ALA A 6 1.43 45.08 3.12
N LYS A 7 0.81 44.32 4.03
CA LYS A 7 -0.36 43.46 3.73
C LYS A 7 -1.57 44.26 3.25
N HIS A 8 -1.65 45.54 3.61
CA HIS A 8 -2.77 46.43 3.30
C HIS A 8 -2.38 47.53 2.30
N GLY A 9 -1.33 47.29 1.50
CA GLY A 9 -0.85 48.26 0.51
C GLY A 9 -0.21 49.50 1.12
N TYR A 10 0.52 49.34 2.23
CA TYR A 10 1.23 50.41 2.95
C TYR A 10 0.34 51.53 3.50
N LYS A 11 -0.97 51.27 3.65
CA LYS A 11 -1.91 52.21 4.26
C LYS A 11 -1.85 52.11 5.79
N SER A 12 -1.58 53.23 6.47
CA SER A 12 -1.61 53.30 7.93
C SER A 12 -3.04 53.55 8.42
N GLY A 13 -3.54 52.65 9.29
CA GLY A 13 -4.90 52.72 9.83
C GLY A 13 -5.89 51.77 9.13
N ILE A 14 -6.94 51.38 9.84
CA ILE A 14 -7.98 50.46 9.34
C ILE A 14 -9.30 51.21 9.32
N LEU A 15 -9.94 51.26 8.13
CA LEU A 15 -11.31 51.74 8.01
C LEU A 15 -12.28 50.66 8.53
N PRO A 16 -13.44 51.05 9.10
CA PRO A 16 -14.48 50.09 9.45
C PRO A 16 -14.97 49.36 8.19
N ALA A 17 -15.42 48.12 8.37
CA ALA A 17 -15.94 47.32 7.27
C ALA A 17 -17.14 48.00 6.60
N VAL A 18 -17.13 48.03 5.26
CA VAL A 18 -18.22 48.60 4.46
C VAL A 18 -19.49 47.79 4.73
N ARG A 19 -20.57 48.46 5.16
CA ARG A 19 -21.86 47.81 5.40
C ARG A 19 -22.57 47.59 4.06
N PRO A 20 -22.91 46.34 3.67
CA PRO A 20 -23.59 46.09 2.41
C PRO A 20 -25.02 46.67 2.43
N ILE A 21 -25.48 47.24 1.32
CA ILE A 21 -26.83 47.83 1.22
C ILE A 21 -27.88 46.71 1.23
N LEU A 22 -27.73 45.72 0.36
CA LEU A 22 -28.52 44.50 0.32
C LEU A 22 -27.85 43.42 1.20
N LYS A 23 -28.58 42.89 2.18
CA LYS A 23 -28.03 41.92 3.16
C LYS A 23 -28.06 40.47 2.69
N ASN A 24 -29.01 40.14 1.82
CA ASN A 24 -29.15 38.82 1.21
C ASN A 24 -29.06 38.96 -0.32
N PRO A 25 -28.72 37.89 -1.05
CA PRO A 25 -28.70 37.90 -2.50
C PRO A 25 -30.08 38.18 -3.09
N THR A 26 -30.10 38.74 -4.29
CA THR A 26 -31.35 39.04 -5.01
C THR A 26 -31.78 37.88 -5.89
N PHE A 27 -33.04 37.89 -6.30
CA PHE A 27 -33.59 36.88 -7.22
C PHE A 27 -32.96 36.95 -8.63
N LYS A 28 -32.39 38.11 -9.02
CA LYS A 28 -31.74 38.27 -10.32
C LYS A 28 -30.36 37.60 -10.40
N GLN A 29 -29.73 37.30 -9.27
CA GLN A 29 -28.42 36.63 -9.19
C GLN A 29 -28.57 35.11 -9.43
N LYS A 30 -28.76 34.73 -10.70
CA LYS A 30 -29.02 33.33 -11.11
C LYS A 30 -27.91 32.37 -10.70
N THR A 31 -26.65 32.80 -10.83
CA THR A 31 -25.45 32.00 -10.50
C THR A 31 -25.46 31.50 -9.04
N ILE A 32 -25.85 32.37 -8.11
CA ILE A 32 -25.96 32.05 -6.68
C ILE A 32 -27.13 31.10 -6.44
N ILE A 33 -28.27 31.34 -7.10
CA ILE A 33 -29.46 30.47 -6.99
C ILE A 33 -29.13 29.06 -7.46
N GLU A 34 -28.52 28.92 -8.62
CA GLU A 34 -28.09 27.62 -9.18
C GLU A 34 -27.13 26.91 -8.23
N LYS A 35 -26.15 27.63 -7.67
CA LYS A 35 -25.20 27.07 -6.69
C LYS A 35 -25.86 26.58 -5.40
N VAL A 36 -26.88 27.29 -4.92
CA VAL A 36 -27.62 26.92 -3.70
C VAL A 36 -28.55 25.74 -3.94
N GLN A 37 -29.16 25.66 -5.13
CA GLN A 37 -30.07 24.59 -5.52
C GLN A 37 -29.34 23.32 -5.99
N ALA A 38 -28.07 23.44 -6.40
CA ALA A 38 -27.25 22.32 -6.83
C ALA A 38 -27.19 21.20 -5.76
N PRO A 39 -27.20 19.92 -6.18
CA PRO A 39 -27.12 18.81 -5.25
C PRO A 39 -25.81 18.88 -4.45
N LYS A 40 -25.93 18.89 -3.12
CA LYS A 40 -24.77 19.00 -2.23
C LYS A 40 -23.91 17.74 -2.33
N PRO A 41 -22.58 17.87 -2.48
CA PRO A 41 -21.68 16.72 -2.62
C PRO A 41 -21.73 15.84 -1.37
N LYS A 42 -21.42 14.56 -1.55
CA LYS A 42 -21.29 13.53 -0.51
C LYS A 42 -19.87 12.96 -0.50
N GLY A 43 -19.44 12.36 0.61
CA GLY A 43 -18.09 11.80 0.75
C GLY A 43 -17.13 12.70 1.53
N PRO A 44 -15.81 12.63 1.26
CA PRO A 44 -14.78 13.34 2.04
C PRO A 44 -14.94 14.86 2.05
N HIS A 45 -15.42 15.44 0.96
CA HIS A 45 -15.73 16.87 0.82
C HIS A 45 -17.24 17.14 0.84
N GLY A 46 -18.01 16.25 1.47
CA GLY A 46 -19.46 16.31 1.48
C GLY A 46 -20.02 17.35 2.47
N VAL A 47 -21.24 17.82 2.19
CA VAL A 47 -21.97 18.74 3.07
C VAL A 47 -23.26 18.10 3.57
N GLY A 48 -23.49 18.20 4.88
CA GLY A 48 -24.68 17.69 5.59
C GLY A 48 -24.61 16.19 5.87
N TYR A 49 -25.74 15.62 6.31
CA TYR A 49 -25.81 14.19 6.65
C TYR A 49 -25.75 13.29 5.40
N ALA A 50 -25.08 12.15 5.52
CA ALA A 50 -25.11 11.08 4.52
C ALA A 50 -26.52 10.47 4.41
N PRO A 51 -26.88 9.84 3.29
CA PRO A 51 -28.16 9.14 3.18
C PRO A 51 -28.28 8.06 4.27
N ASN A 52 -29.49 7.86 4.79
CA ASN A 52 -29.83 6.84 5.80
C ASN A 52 -29.13 6.93 7.16
N ILE A 53 -28.28 7.93 7.40
CA ILE A 53 -27.76 8.23 8.74
C ILE A 53 -28.76 9.13 9.47
N ALA A 54 -29.13 8.74 10.69
CA ALA A 54 -29.99 9.53 11.55
C ALA A 54 -29.28 10.82 11.99
N HIS A 55 -30.06 11.88 12.17
CA HIS A 55 -29.58 13.13 12.76
C HIS A 55 -30.03 13.19 14.23
N PRO A 56 -29.33 13.96 15.09
CA PRO A 56 -29.69 14.09 16.50
C PRO A 56 -31.13 14.56 16.70
N LYS A 57 -31.83 13.99 17.68
CA LYS A 57 -33.20 14.37 18.04
C LYS A 57 -33.25 15.85 18.44
N GLY A 58 -34.18 16.61 17.88
CA GLY A 58 -34.33 18.05 18.13
C GLY A 58 -33.45 18.97 17.26
N SER A 59 -32.59 18.39 16.41
CA SER A 59 -31.86 19.15 15.39
C SER A 59 -32.56 19.06 14.03
N HIS A 60 -32.32 20.03 13.15
CA HIS A 60 -32.73 19.94 11.75
C HIS A 60 -31.64 19.26 10.92
N ARG A 61 -32.02 18.27 10.10
CA ARG A 61 -31.08 17.59 9.19
C ARG A 61 -30.53 18.51 8.10
N ALA A 62 -31.35 19.43 7.60
CA ALA A 62 -30.99 20.35 6.54
C ALA A 62 -30.71 21.75 7.10
N SER A 63 -29.74 22.44 6.50
CA SER A 63 -29.51 23.86 6.72
C SER A 63 -30.77 24.66 6.30
N PRO A 64 -31.11 25.76 7.00
CA PRO A 64 -32.23 26.60 6.60
C PRO A 64 -32.03 27.11 5.16
N PRO A 65 -33.12 27.23 4.37
CA PRO A 65 -33.02 27.75 3.01
C PRO A 65 -32.60 29.22 3.04
N MET A 66 -31.74 29.60 2.09
CA MET A 66 -31.32 30.99 1.91
C MET A 66 -32.51 31.82 1.41
N LYS A 67 -32.74 32.99 2.02
CA LYS A 67 -33.82 33.90 1.62
C LYS A 67 -33.33 34.83 0.51
N PHE A 68 -33.85 34.66 -0.70
CA PHE A 68 -33.61 35.58 -1.80
C PHE A 68 -34.56 36.78 -1.71
N ILE A 69 -34.02 37.97 -1.98
CA ILE A 69 -34.78 39.23 -1.95
C ILE A 69 -35.22 39.58 -3.36
N ASP A 70 -36.50 39.89 -3.53
CA ASP A 70 -36.96 40.68 -4.67
C ASP A 70 -36.93 42.17 -4.28
N VAL A 71 -36.08 42.92 -4.98
CA VAL A 71 -35.77 44.33 -4.68
C VAL A 71 -37.03 45.19 -4.75
N GLU A 72 -37.91 44.97 -5.72
CA GLU A 72 -39.11 45.79 -5.85
C GLU A 72 -40.11 45.52 -4.72
N THR A 73 -40.24 44.26 -4.28
CA THR A 73 -41.05 43.92 -3.10
C THR A 73 -40.46 44.50 -1.81
N LEU A 74 -39.14 44.57 -1.71
CA LEU A 74 -38.45 45.17 -0.56
C LEU A 74 -38.66 46.68 -0.54
N ILE A 75 -38.56 47.35 -1.70
CA ILE A 75 -38.85 48.78 -1.83
C ILE A 75 -40.30 49.05 -1.43
N ALA A 76 -41.27 48.28 -1.93
CA ALA A 76 -42.68 48.46 -1.58
C ALA A 76 -42.94 48.33 -0.06
N LYS A 77 -42.24 47.41 0.62
CA LYS A 77 -42.38 47.20 2.08
C LYS A 77 -41.68 48.26 2.92
N THR A 78 -40.49 48.71 2.51
CA THR A 78 -39.66 49.65 3.27
C THR A 78 -39.98 51.11 2.99
N VAL A 79 -40.42 51.40 1.77
CA VAL A 79 -40.71 52.73 1.22
C VAL A 79 -42.13 52.73 0.68
N PRO A 80 -43.16 52.64 1.53
CA PRO A 80 -44.53 52.74 1.07
C PRO A 80 -44.81 54.15 0.52
N SER A 81 -45.48 54.21 -0.63
CA SER A 81 -46.09 55.44 -1.12
C SER A 81 -47.21 55.85 -0.16
N PRO A 82 -47.44 57.17 0.06
CA PRO A 82 -48.51 57.60 0.94
C PRO A 82 -49.85 57.24 0.30
N LEU A 83 -50.74 56.58 1.05
CA LEU A 83 -52.04 56.13 0.55
C LEU A 83 -52.91 57.30 0.09
N MET A 84 -52.78 58.45 0.78
CA MET A 84 -53.33 59.73 0.36
C MET A 84 -52.26 60.81 0.54
N PRO A 85 -51.91 61.58 -0.51
CA PRO A 85 -51.04 62.74 -0.36
C PRO A 85 -51.82 63.84 0.37
N ALA A 86 -51.77 63.84 1.70
CA ALA A 86 -52.34 64.92 2.50
C ALA A 86 -51.61 66.22 2.14
N ALA A 87 -52.36 67.24 1.71
CA ALA A 87 -51.83 68.58 1.53
C ALA A 87 -51.26 69.05 2.87
N ALA A 88 -50.00 69.49 2.87
CA ALA A 88 -49.39 70.03 4.07
C ALA A 88 -50.11 71.32 4.48
N GLN A 89 -50.52 71.39 5.74
CA GLN A 89 -51.25 72.55 6.28
C GLN A 89 -50.28 73.59 6.87
N THR A 90 -49.04 73.19 7.18
CA THR A 90 -48.03 74.05 7.79
C THR A 90 -46.67 73.91 7.08
N PRO A 91 -45.82 74.95 7.07
CA PRO A 91 -44.49 74.89 6.43
C PRO A 91 -43.60 73.81 7.06
N ALA A 92 -43.77 73.53 8.35
CA ALA A 92 -43.08 72.42 9.03
C ALA A 92 -43.52 71.05 8.49
N GLN A 93 -44.80 70.89 8.16
CA GLN A 93 -45.32 69.67 7.53
C GLN A 93 -44.78 69.52 6.10
N GLU A 94 -44.71 70.60 5.33
CA GLU A 94 -44.10 70.60 3.98
C GLU A 94 -42.64 70.15 4.04
N ALA A 95 -41.84 70.71 4.94
CA ALA A 95 -40.45 70.33 5.11
C ALA A 95 -40.30 68.85 5.51
N LYS A 96 -41.19 68.32 6.36
CA LYS A 96 -41.21 66.91 6.76
C LYS A 96 -41.59 66.00 5.60
N GLN A 97 -42.60 66.39 4.81
CA GLN A 97 -43.01 65.68 3.60
C GLN A 97 -41.88 65.64 2.58
N HIS A 98 -41.21 66.78 2.33
CA HIS A 98 -40.06 66.87 1.43
C HIS A 98 -38.87 66.00 1.89
N ARG A 99 -38.56 65.99 3.20
CA ARG A 99 -37.54 65.08 3.74
C ARG A 99 -37.93 63.61 3.56
N ALA A 100 -39.21 63.28 3.72
CA ALA A 100 -39.71 61.92 3.52
C ALA A 100 -39.66 61.52 2.03
N THR A 101 -40.02 62.39 1.09
CA THR A 101 -39.90 62.10 -0.35
C THR A 101 -38.45 61.90 -0.75
N LEU A 102 -37.52 62.74 -0.27
CA LEU A 102 -36.08 62.57 -0.51
C LEU A 102 -35.55 61.24 0.04
N ARG A 103 -35.86 60.90 1.30
CA ARG A 103 -35.41 59.64 1.91
C ARG A 103 -35.92 58.43 1.13
N ARG A 104 -37.18 58.46 0.71
CA ARG A 104 -37.80 57.42 -0.10
C ARG A 104 -37.09 57.27 -1.45
N LYS A 105 -36.87 58.38 -2.15
CA LYS A 105 -36.16 58.41 -3.44
C LYS A 105 -34.74 57.85 -3.32
N PHE A 106 -33.95 58.33 -2.36
CA PHE A 106 -32.57 57.87 -2.21
C PHE A 106 -32.48 56.40 -1.78
N LEU A 107 -33.39 55.92 -0.94
CA LEU A 107 -33.40 54.52 -0.52
C LEU A 107 -33.82 53.59 -1.67
N SER A 108 -34.85 53.95 -2.45
CA SER A 108 -35.25 53.18 -3.63
C SER A 108 -34.15 53.15 -4.69
N ASP A 109 -33.50 54.29 -4.94
CA ASP A 109 -32.40 54.39 -5.90
C ASP A 109 -31.19 53.58 -5.43
N ALA A 110 -30.89 53.58 -4.13
CA ALA A 110 -29.79 52.81 -3.56
C ALA A 110 -29.99 51.29 -3.73
N PHE A 111 -31.21 50.79 -3.51
CA PHE A 111 -31.49 49.36 -3.70
C PHE A 111 -31.41 48.93 -5.16
N ARG A 112 -31.97 49.72 -6.09
CA ARG A 112 -31.91 49.42 -7.53
C ARG A 112 -30.47 49.46 -8.06
N LYS A 113 -29.70 50.49 -7.69
CA LYS A 113 -28.30 50.63 -8.10
C LYS A 113 -27.41 49.54 -7.51
N GLU A 114 -27.66 49.12 -6.27
CA GLU A 114 -26.88 48.04 -5.68
C GLU A 114 -27.14 46.70 -6.39
N GLU A 115 -28.40 46.41 -6.76
CA GLU A 115 -28.70 45.22 -7.55
C GLU A 115 -28.00 45.25 -8.92
N GLU A 116 -28.07 46.37 -9.64
CA GLU A 116 -27.36 46.53 -10.92
C GLU A 116 -25.84 46.40 -10.76
N ARG A 117 -25.28 46.93 -9.67
CA ARG A 117 -23.86 46.83 -9.38
C ARG A 117 -23.45 45.37 -9.17
N LEU A 118 -24.22 44.61 -8.39
CA LEU A 118 -23.94 43.19 -8.13
C LEU A 118 -23.97 42.36 -9.41
N LEU A 119 -24.96 42.61 -10.28
CA LEU A 119 -25.05 41.93 -11.59
C LEU A 119 -23.84 42.28 -12.48
N LYS A 120 -23.44 43.56 -12.54
CA LYS A 120 -22.25 43.99 -13.28
C LYS A 120 -20.97 43.37 -12.72
N GLU A 121 -20.86 43.23 -11.41
CA GLU A 121 -19.71 42.60 -10.77
C GLU A 121 -19.62 41.12 -11.16
N GLU A 122 -20.73 40.39 -11.14
CA GLU A 122 -20.80 39.01 -11.62
C GLU A 122 -20.36 38.89 -13.09
N GLU A 123 -20.89 39.74 -13.98
CA GLU A 123 -20.50 39.76 -15.40
C GLU A 123 -19.00 40.02 -15.60
N VAL A 124 -18.42 40.94 -14.83
CA VAL A 124 -16.99 41.26 -14.89
C VAL A 124 -16.15 40.09 -14.40
N LEU A 125 -16.57 39.41 -13.34
CA LEU A 125 -15.89 38.23 -12.82
C LEU A 125 -15.92 37.07 -13.82
N GLU A 126 -17.07 36.81 -14.45
CA GLU A 126 -17.18 35.77 -15.48
C GLU A 126 -16.30 36.06 -16.70
N LYS A 127 -16.30 37.31 -17.18
CA LYS A 127 -15.41 37.72 -18.30
C LYS A 127 -13.95 37.50 -17.94
N ARG A 128 -13.55 37.95 -16.73
CA ARG A 128 -12.18 37.78 -16.25
C ARG A 128 -11.78 36.31 -16.13
N GLN A 129 -12.67 35.44 -15.66
CA GLN A 129 -12.40 34.00 -15.59
C GLN A 129 -12.19 33.40 -16.97
N LYS A 130 -13.08 33.72 -17.93
CA LYS A 130 -12.96 33.26 -19.32
C LYS A 130 -11.67 33.76 -19.98
N ASP A 131 -11.29 35.00 -19.74
CA ASP A 131 -10.06 35.56 -20.30
C ASP A 131 -8.81 34.90 -19.69
N LEU A 132 -8.84 34.59 -18.39
CA LEU A 132 -7.75 33.88 -17.71
C LEU A 132 -7.64 32.42 -18.22
N GLU A 133 -8.76 31.73 -18.42
CA GLU A 133 -8.78 30.40 -19.01
C GLU A 133 -8.25 30.40 -20.44
N ARG A 134 -8.61 31.39 -21.26
CA ARG A 134 -8.06 31.57 -22.60
C ARG A 134 -6.57 31.83 -22.58
N GLN A 135 -6.09 32.69 -21.67
CA GLN A 135 -4.66 32.94 -21.49
C GLN A 135 -3.92 31.66 -21.11
N ARG A 136 -4.43 30.89 -20.14
CA ARG A 136 -3.85 29.59 -19.76
C ARG A 136 -3.82 28.60 -20.91
N GLN A 137 -4.90 28.52 -21.69
CA GLN A 137 -4.95 27.64 -22.87
C GLN A 137 -3.96 28.07 -23.95
N ALA A 138 -3.81 29.38 -24.18
CA ALA A 138 -2.81 29.90 -25.11
C ALA A 138 -1.38 29.66 -24.62
N GLU A 139 -1.13 29.81 -23.31
CA GLU A 139 0.17 29.49 -22.70
C GLU A 139 0.49 28.00 -22.81
N LEU A 140 -0.47 27.11 -22.54
CA LEU A 140 -0.31 25.66 -22.71
C LEU A 140 -0.04 25.32 -24.17
N ALA A 141 -0.81 25.88 -25.11
CA ALA A 141 -0.60 25.66 -26.54
C ALA A 141 0.80 26.13 -26.99
N ALA A 142 1.25 27.29 -26.53
CA ALA A 142 2.59 27.81 -26.84
C ALA A 142 3.73 27.01 -26.16
N MET A 143 3.43 26.28 -25.08
CA MET A 143 4.36 25.33 -24.47
C MET A 143 4.39 24.00 -25.22
N ASP A 144 3.25 23.56 -25.76
CA ASP A 144 3.10 22.30 -26.50
C ASP A 144 3.63 22.38 -27.95
N GLU A 145 3.73 23.59 -28.52
CA GLU A 145 4.38 23.81 -29.82
C GLU A 145 5.84 23.35 -29.80
N SER A 146 6.16 22.36 -30.63
CA SER A 146 7.52 21.81 -30.74
C SER A 146 8.51 22.88 -31.18
N LYS A 147 9.55 23.12 -30.36
CA LYS A 147 10.59 24.10 -30.66
C LYS A 147 11.78 23.41 -31.31
N THR A 148 12.48 24.11 -32.19
CA THR A 148 13.74 23.61 -32.79
C THR A 148 14.81 23.32 -31.73
N SER A 149 14.74 23.98 -30.58
CA SER A 149 15.59 23.72 -29.42
C SER A 149 15.32 22.38 -28.72
N ASP A 150 14.14 21.77 -28.90
CA ASP A 150 13.77 20.55 -28.18
C ASP A 150 14.65 19.36 -28.60
N LEU A 151 15.14 19.36 -29.85
CA LEU A 151 16.11 18.38 -30.36
C LEU A 151 17.48 18.46 -29.69
N THR A 152 17.79 19.56 -29.00
CA THR A 152 19.06 19.72 -28.25
C THR A 152 18.95 19.23 -26.81
N VAL A 153 17.73 19.02 -26.31
CA VAL A 153 17.49 18.44 -24.99
C VAL A 153 17.61 16.91 -25.10
N PRO A 154 18.45 16.25 -24.30
CA PRO A 154 18.57 14.79 -24.36
C PRO A 154 17.24 14.14 -23.94
N THR A 155 16.64 13.35 -24.84
CA THR A 155 15.41 12.62 -24.56
C THR A 155 15.69 11.18 -24.16
N ILE A 156 14.90 10.66 -23.21
CA ILE A 156 14.93 9.25 -22.78
C ILE A 156 13.51 8.67 -22.87
N ASP A 157 12.82 8.97 -23.97
CA ASP A 157 11.38 8.71 -24.14
C ASP A 157 11.05 7.22 -23.97
N LYS A 158 11.87 6.35 -24.58
CA LYS A 158 11.68 4.88 -24.48
C LYS A 158 11.80 4.35 -23.05
N LEU A 159 12.55 5.00 -22.16
CA LEU A 159 12.67 4.59 -20.77
C LEU A 159 11.50 5.12 -19.94
N LEU A 160 11.04 6.33 -20.23
CA LEU A 160 9.89 6.97 -19.56
C LEU A 160 8.57 6.30 -19.94
N ASP A 161 8.44 5.87 -21.19
CA ASP A 161 7.27 5.14 -21.71
C ASP A 161 7.21 3.69 -21.17
N ALA A 162 8.35 3.14 -20.77
CA ALA A 162 8.40 1.80 -20.22
C ALA A 162 7.77 1.78 -18.81
N PRO A 163 6.88 0.81 -18.50
CA PRO A 163 6.33 0.70 -17.17
C PRO A 163 7.44 0.40 -16.15
N LEU A 164 7.51 1.19 -15.08
CA LEU A 164 8.51 1.03 -14.00
C LEU A 164 8.56 -0.40 -13.45
N MET A 165 7.45 -1.13 -13.48
CA MET A 165 7.40 -2.54 -13.12
C MET A 165 6.54 -3.35 -14.10
N ARG A 166 7.12 -4.43 -14.63
CA ARG A 166 6.36 -5.46 -15.34
C ARG A 166 5.59 -6.31 -14.32
N ARG A 167 4.27 -6.40 -14.46
CA ARG A 167 3.46 -7.34 -13.67
C ARG A 167 3.73 -8.76 -14.17
N ARG A 168 3.99 -9.69 -13.24
CA ARG A 168 4.15 -11.12 -13.57
C ARG A 168 2.87 -11.68 -14.18
N THR A 169 3.00 -12.52 -15.21
CA THR A 169 1.90 -13.28 -15.81
C THR A 169 1.36 -14.33 -14.81
N PRO A 170 0.11 -14.82 -14.98
CA PRO A 170 -0.42 -15.87 -14.10
C PRO A 170 0.47 -17.13 -14.11
N GLU A 171 0.97 -17.54 -15.27
CA GLU A 171 1.89 -18.68 -15.43
C GLU A 171 3.20 -18.49 -14.66
N GLU A 172 3.81 -17.30 -14.75
CA GLU A 172 5.02 -16.99 -13.98
C GLU A 172 4.78 -17.03 -12.47
N ARG A 173 3.59 -16.63 -12.02
CA ARG A 173 3.22 -16.68 -10.60
C ARG A 173 3.04 -18.11 -10.14
N GLU A 174 2.44 -18.96 -10.95
CA GLU A 174 2.25 -20.39 -10.67
C GLU A 174 3.59 -21.13 -10.62
N LEU A 175 4.48 -20.88 -11.58
CA LEU A 175 5.83 -21.44 -11.60
C LEU A 175 6.65 -20.97 -10.38
N LEU A 176 6.52 -19.70 -9.99
CA LEU A 176 7.19 -19.19 -8.80
C LEU A 176 6.63 -19.86 -7.52
N ARG A 177 5.30 -20.05 -7.45
CA ARG A 177 4.66 -20.77 -6.34
C ARG A 177 5.11 -22.22 -6.26
N SER A 178 5.20 -22.93 -7.39
CA SER A 178 5.68 -24.32 -7.41
C SER A 178 7.14 -24.41 -6.97
N LYS A 179 8.03 -23.52 -7.44
CA LYS A 179 9.42 -23.43 -6.95
C LYS A 179 9.51 -23.18 -5.45
N ARG A 180 8.70 -22.26 -4.92
CA ARG A 180 8.66 -22.00 -3.46
C ARG A 180 8.16 -23.20 -2.67
N LYS A 181 7.13 -23.89 -3.17
CA LYS A 181 6.60 -25.10 -2.54
C LYS A 181 7.65 -26.21 -2.54
N HIS A 182 8.28 -26.47 -3.68
CA HIS A 182 9.35 -27.44 -3.81
C HIS A 182 10.51 -27.17 -2.85
N ASN A 183 10.98 -25.92 -2.76
CA ASN A 183 12.06 -25.56 -1.83
C ASN A 183 11.66 -25.78 -0.36
N ARG A 184 10.39 -25.53 -0.01
CA ARG A 184 9.88 -25.79 1.35
C ARG A 184 9.83 -27.30 1.64
N ASP A 185 9.31 -28.07 0.70
CA ASP A 185 9.17 -29.52 0.83
C ASP A 185 10.55 -30.19 0.93
N LEU A 186 11.52 -29.72 0.13
CA LEU A 186 12.94 -30.15 0.19
C LEU A 186 13.55 -29.87 1.57
N MET A 187 13.35 -28.66 2.11
CA MET A 187 13.86 -28.31 3.44
C MET A 187 13.23 -29.18 4.55
N HIS A 188 11.95 -29.51 4.42
CA HIS A 188 11.26 -30.41 5.35
C HIS A 188 11.82 -31.82 5.27
N LEU A 189 11.95 -32.36 4.05
CA LEU A 189 12.50 -33.68 3.79
C LEU A 189 13.91 -33.81 4.36
N ASN A 190 14.79 -32.84 4.11
CA ASN A 190 16.15 -32.85 4.67
C ASN A 190 16.16 -32.80 6.20
N ALA A 191 15.20 -32.09 6.81
CA ALA A 191 15.10 -32.04 8.26
C ALA A 191 14.61 -33.37 8.84
N GLU A 192 13.71 -34.07 8.15
CA GLU A 192 13.26 -35.40 8.51
C GLU A 192 14.35 -36.44 8.33
N GLU A 193 15.08 -36.42 7.22
CA GLU A 193 16.24 -37.32 6.98
C GLU A 193 17.27 -37.18 8.10
N ARG A 194 17.64 -35.96 8.49
CA ARG A 194 18.53 -35.72 9.64
C ARG A 194 17.99 -36.25 10.96
N LYS A 195 16.67 -36.19 11.17
CA LYS A 195 16.04 -36.76 12.39
C LYS A 195 16.08 -38.28 12.35
N LEU A 196 15.84 -38.88 11.19
CA LEU A 196 15.92 -40.33 10.98
C LEU A 196 17.35 -40.82 11.16
N GLU A 197 18.35 -40.13 10.61
CA GLU A 197 19.76 -40.44 10.84
C GLU A 197 20.12 -40.43 12.33
N LYS A 198 19.66 -39.41 13.07
CA LYS A 198 19.86 -39.33 14.52
C LYS A 198 19.15 -40.44 15.28
N LEU A 199 17.94 -40.82 14.85
CA LEU A 199 17.22 -41.95 15.43
C LEU A 199 17.99 -43.24 15.18
N LEU A 200 18.48 -43.45 13.97
CA LEU A 200 19.28 -44.61 13.58
C LEU A 200 20.58 -44.68 14.40
N GLN A 201 21.26 -43.54 14.57
CA GLN A 201 22.40 -43.42 15.50
C GLN A 201 22.02 -43.82 16.92
N LEU A 202 20.90 -43.32 17.43
CA LEU A 202 20.42 -43.64 18.77
C LEU A 202 20.12 -45.14 18.88
N TYR A 203 19.49 -45.75 17.86
CA TYR A 203 19.22 -47.19 17.80
C TYR A 203 20.50 -48.01 17.96
N HIS A 204 21.55 -47.69 17.20
CA HIS A 204 22.84 -48.39 17.35
C HIS A 204 23.50 -48.20 18.72
N VAL A 205 23.24 -47.07 19.39
CA VAL A 205 23.75 -46.81 20.75
C VAL A 205 22.87 -47.47 21.82
N THR A 206 21.64 -47.91 21.50
CA THR A 206 20.73 -48.50 22.51
C THR A 206 21.26 -49.78 23.13
N ASP A 207 22.13 -50.53 22.44
CA ASP A 207 22.78 -51.73 23.00
C ASP A 207 23.65 -51.41 24.23
N HIS A 208 24.08 -50.15 24.38
CA HIS A 208 24.84 -49.66 25.54
C HIS A 208 23.97 -48.96 26.59
N PHE A 209 22.68 -48.78 26.34
CA PHE A 209 21.77 -48.16 27.31
C PHE A 209 21.36 -49.17 28.39
N ILE A 210 21.46 -48.73 29.63
CA ILE A 210 21.01 -49.49 30.80
C ILE A 210 19.52 -49.23 30.95
N VAL A 211 18.70 -50.26 30.71
CA VAL A 211 17.24 -50.17 30.85
C VAL A 211 16.75 -50.97 32.06
N THR A 212 17.38 -52.11 32.36
CA THR A 212 17.00 -52.97 33.49
C THR A 212 17.99 -52.90 34.64
N GLU A 213 17.52 -53.22 35.86
CA GLU A 213 18.36 -53.26 37.06
C GLU A 213 19.49 -54.30 36.95
N GLU A 214 19.27 -55.41 36.24
CA GLU A 214 20.30 -56.42 35.99
C GLU A 214 21.44 -55.90 35.11
N GLN A 215 21.11 -55.10 34.07
CA GLN A 215 22.11 -54.45 33.22
C GLN A 215 22.89 -53.38 34.01
N LEU A 216 22.24 -52.73 34.97
CA LEU A 216 22.85 -51.72 35.83
C LEU A 216 23.93 -52.34 36.72
N ILE A 217 23.62 -53.46 37.39
CA ILE A 217 24.59 -54.14 38.26
C ILE A 217 25.80 -54.62 37.44
N LYS A 218 25.57 -55.24 36.28
CA LYS A 218 26.64 -55.71 35.39
C LYS A 218 27.55 -54.56 34.92
N ASN A 219 26.97 -53.45 34.48
CA ASN A 219 27.75 -52.30 34.04
C ASN A 219 28.48 -51.58 35.18
N ILE A 220 27.92 -51.58 36.40
CA ILE A 220 28.62 -51.09 37.60
C ILE A 220 29.84 -51.97 37.87
N ASP A 221 29.67 -53.29 37.92
CA ASP A 221 30.77 -54.22 38.16
C ASP A 221 31.87 -54.10 37.09
N GLU A 222 31.49 -53.96 35.81
CA GLU A 222 32.43 -53.73 34.71
C GLU A 222 33.15 -52.37 34.81
N ALA A 223 32.44 -51.29 35.12
CA ALA A 223 33.04 -49.95 35.23
C ALA A 223 34.04 -49.87 36.40
N PHE A 224 33.69 -50.41 37.56
CA PHE A 224 34.57 -50.43 38.74
C PHE A 224 35.70 -51.47 38.62
N ALA A 225 35.53 -52.58 37.91
CA ALA A 225 36.62 -53.51 37.61
C ALA A 225 37.67 -52.90 36.65
N ASN A 226 37.22 -52.05 35.71
CA ASN A 226 38.07 -51.47 34.67
C ASN A 226 38.78 -50.17 35.06
N GLU A 227 38.51 -49.56 36.22
CA GLU A 227 39.18 -48.33 36.72
C GLU A 227 40.72 -48.45 36.73
N SER A 228 41.25 -49.66 36.94
CA SER A 228 42.69 -49.93 36.89
C SER A 228 43.31 -49.77 35.49
N SER A 229 42.52 -49.93 34.43
CA SER A 229 42.96 -49.90 33.04
C SER A 229 42.77 -48.54 32.35
N GLU A 230 41.75 -47.76 32.74
CA GLU A 230 41.51 -46.40 32.21
C GLU A 230 42.52 -45.38 32.74
N ALA A 231 42.97 -45.53 33.99
CA ALA A 231 44.05 -44.73 34.57
C ALA A 231 45.39 -44.89 33.81
N LEU A 232 45.61 -46.03 33.13
CA LEU A 232 46.78 -46.27 32.29
C LEU A 232 46.62 -45.69 30.86
N LYS A 233 45.41 -45.73 30.29
CA LYS A 233 45.12 -45.17 28.96
C LYS A 233 45.12 -43.65 28.93
N THR A 234 44.66 -43.00 30.00
CA THR A 234 44.66 -41.53 30.13
C THR A 234 46.07 -40.95 30.23
N LYS A 235 47.05 -41.69 30.77
CA LYS A 235 48.45 -41.25 30.83
C LYS A 235 49.25 -41.49 29.54
N LEU A 236 48.86 -42.45 28.70
CA LEU A 236 49.51 -42.71 27.41
C LEU A 236 48.95 -41.91 26.21
N SER A 237 47.75 -41.31 26.32
CA SER A 237 47.02 -40.75 25.16
C SER A 237 47.14 -39.23 24.95
N VAL A 238 47.91 -38.51 25.77
CA VAL A 238 48.01 -37.03 25.68
C VAL A 238 48.79 -36.53 24.43
N GLY A 239 49.39 -37.43 23.63
CA GLY A 239 50.30 -37.04 22.53
C GLY A 239 49.79 -37.07 21.09
N ALA A 240 48.55 -37.51 20.78
CA ALA A 240 48.15 -37.72 19.38
C ALA A 240 46.67 -37.41 19.07
N LEU A 241 46.25 -36.16 19.24
CA LEU A 241 45.00 -35.67 18.67
C LEU A 241 45.28 -34.85 17.41
N ARG A 242 45.54 -35.53 16.28
CA ARG A 242 45.47 -34.92 14.95
C ARG A 242 43.99 -34.87 14.52
N PRO A 243 43.46 -33.73 14.05
CA PRO A 243 42.07 -33.63 13.57
C PRO A 243 41.76 -34.46 12.31
N SER A 244 42.75 -35.11 11.69
CA SER A 244 42.60 -35.92 10.46
C SER A 244 41.61 -37.08 10.62
N GLY A 245 41.68 -37.84 11.72
CA GLY A 245 40.89 -39.06 11.89
C GLY A 245 39.38 -38.86 12.09
N ARG A 246 38.95 -37.66 12.52
CA ARG A 246 37.52 -37.33 12.67
C ARG A 246 36.88 -36.96 11.33
N ASN A 247 37.65 -36.28 10.47
CA ASN A 247 37.21 -35.92 9.12
C ASN A 247 37.22 -37.14 8.18
N GLU A 248 38.21 -38.02 8.29
CA GLU A 248 38.28 -39.27 7.49
C GLU A 248 37.11 -40.20 7.79
N LYS A 249 36.74 -40.38 9.07
CA LYS A 249 35.58 -41.19 9.44
C LYS A 249 34.26 -40.59 8.96
N ALA A 250 34.10 -39.27 9.07
CA ALA A 250 32.91 -38.58 8.56
C ALA A 250 32.82 -38.62 7.03
N LEU A 251 33.94 -38.53 6.33
CA LEU A 251 34.00 -38.67 4.87
C LEU A 251 33.75 -40.12 4.43
N GLY A 252 34.33 -41.11 5.12
CA GLY A 252 34.05 -42.52 4.87
C GLY A 252 32.58 -42.86 5.08
N ASP A 253 31.99 -42.36 6.17
CA ASP A 253 30.57 -42.50 6.46
C ASP A 253 29.68 -41.84 5.38
N ALA A 254 30.06 -40.67 4.89
CA ALA A 254 29.33 -39.99 3.81
C ALA A 254 29.45 -40.71 2.45
N LEU A 255 30.61 -41.33 2.16
CA LEU A 255 30.87 -42.01 0.88
C LEU A 255 30.26 -43.41 0.82
N PHE A 256 30.30 -44.16 1.93
CA PHE A 256 29.76 -45.52 2.00
C PHE A 256 28.36 -45.58 2.62
N GLY A 257 27.80 -44.45 3.04
CA GLY A 257 26.49 -44.38 3.68
C GLY A 257 26.46 -45.12 5.02
N SER A 258 27.58 -45.22 5.72
CA SER A 258 27.71 -45.86 7.04
C SER A 258 27.63 -44.83 8.18
N ILE A 259 27.48 -45.32 9.42
CA ILE A 259 27.46 -44.49 10.62
C ILE A 259 28.50 -45.02 11.61
N GLY A 260 29.30 -44.11 12.18
CA GLY A 260 30.25 -44.43 13.25
C GLY A 260 31.64 -44.85 12.77
N GLY A 261 32.03 -44.48 11.55
CA GLY A 261 33.31 -44.87 10.95
C GLY A 261 33.29 -46.27 10.35
N GLY A 262 32.17 -46.66 9.73
CA GLY A 262 32.00 -47.95 9.05
C GLY A 262 31.48 -49.11 9.90
N GLY A 263 31.19 -48.89 11.19
CA GLY A 263 30.73 -49.96 12.10
C GLY A 263 29.26 -50.35 11.93
N HIS A 264 28.41 -49.41 11.47
CA HIS A 264 26.98 -49.64 11.35
C HIS A 264 26.41 -49.11 10.02
N MET A 265 25.34 -49.73 9.55
CA MET A 265 24.64 -49.35 8.33
C MET A 265 23.93 -48.00 8.53
N GLY A 266 24.09 -47.06 7.59
CA GLY A 266 23.43 -45.76 7.64
C GLY A 266 22.13 -45.68 6.83
N LEU A 267 21.48 -44.52 6.93
CA LEU A 267 20.14 -44.28 6.39
C LEU A 267 20.03 -44.54 4.87
N PRO A 268 21.00 -44.18 4.01
CA PRO A 268 20.93 -44.44 2.57
C PRO A 268 20.77 -45.93 2.27
N VAL A 269 21.59 -46.78 2.89
CA VAL A 269 21.55 -48.23 2.64
C VAL A 269 20.27 -48.87 3.15
N VAL A 270 19.74 -48.39 4.28
CA VAL A 270 18.44 -48.86 4.82
C VAL A 270 17.29 -48.44 3.90
N LYS A 271 17.33 -47.21 3.37
CA LYS A 271 16.34 -46.70 2.42
C LYS A 271 16.35 -47.51 1.13
N ASP A 272 17.53 -47.79 0.58
CA ASP A 272 17.71 -48.56 -0.65
C ASP A 272 17.32 -50.04 -0.51
N PHE A 273 17.46 -50.59 0.70
CA PHE A 273 16.98 -51.94 1.02
C PHE A 273 15.45 -52.00 1.09
N LEU A 274 14.82 -50.98 1.70
CA LEU A 274 13.36 -50.89 1.83
C LEU A 274 12.69 -50.54 0.49
N SER A 275 13.32 -49.70 -0.34
CA SER A 275 12.79 -49.33 -1.66
C SER A 275 12.94 -50.46 -2.69
N GLY A 276 13.90 -51.37 -2.49
CA GLY A 276 14.20 -52.46 -3.42
C GLY A 276 14.88 -51.99 -4.71
N GLU A 277 15.19 -50.69 -4.83
CA GLU A 277 15.83 -50.09 -6.00
C GLU A 277 17.20 -50.71 -6.28
N SER A 278 17.94 -51.06 -5.23
CA SER A 278 19.24 -51.74 -5.31
C SER A 278 19.16 -53.13 -5.95
N LYS A 279 18.11 -53.90 -5.65
CA LYS A 279 17.88 -55.23 -6.23
C LYS A 279 17.49 -55.13 -7.70
N ALA A 280 16.57 -54.22 -8.02
CA ALA A 280 16.17 -53.96 -9.39
C ALA A 280 17.38 -53.51 -10.25
N TYR A 281 18.22 -52.63 -9.71
CA TYR A 281 19.43 -52.19 -10.38
C TYR A 281 20.47 -53.30 -10.56
N ALA A 282 20.64 -54.19 -9.58
CA ALA A 282 21.53 -55.34 -9.69
C ALA A 282 21.04 -56.33 -10.77
N GLU A 283 19.74 -56.60 -10.83
CA GLU A 283 19.13 -57.44 -11.88
C GLU A 283 19.30 -56.81 -13.28
N GLU A 284 19.17 -55.49 -13.40
CA GLU A 284 19.46 -54.75 -14.65
C GLU A 284 20.94 -54.81 -15.06
N ILE A 285 21.87 -54.78 -14.10
CA ILE A 285 23.30 -54.92 -14.39
C ILE A 285 23.62 -56.35 -14.81
N ASP A 286 23.09 -57.34 -14.11
CA ASP A 286 23.35 -58.75 -14.41
C ASP A 286 22.80 -59.15 -15.78
N THR A 287 21.64 -58.62 -16.16
CA THR A 287 21.09 -58.78 -17.51
C THR A 287 21.99 -58.12 -18.56
N LYS A 288 22.41 -56.86 -18.37
CA LYS A 288 23.35 -56.17 -19.27
C LYS A 288 24.71 -56.87 -19.37
N ASN A 289 25.23 -57.41 -18.27
CA ASN A 289 26.50 -58.13 -18.26
C ASN A 289 26.39 -59.48 -18.99
N LYS A 290 25.27 -60.20 -18.84
CA LYS A 290 24.99 -61.42 -19.61
C LYS A 290 24.89 -61.11 -21.10
N GLU A 291 24.18 -60.05 -21.48
CA GLU A 291 24.11 -59.60 -22.88
C GLU A 291 25.49 -59.23 -23.45
N LEU A 292 26.35 -58.57 -22.66
CA LEU A 292 27.72 -58.24 -23.09
C LEU A 292 28.61 -59.48 -23.24
N LEU A 293 28.45 -60.48 -22.37
CA LEU A 293 29.19 -61.74 -22.47
C LEU A 293 28.73 -62.58 -23.66
N GLU A 294 27.42 -62.61 -23.94
CA GLU A 294 26.87 -63.26 -25.12
C GLU A 294 27.37 -62.58 -26.41
N LYS A 295 27.38 -61.24 -26.46
CA LYS A 295 27.99 -60.50 -27.57
C LYS A 295 29.47 -60.86 -27.76
N ARG A 296 30.26 -60.88 -26.68
CA ARG A 296 31.67 -61.30 -26.75
C ARG A 296 31.85 -62.74 -27.24
N ARG A 297 30.99 -63.68 -26.81
CA ARG A 297 31.04 -65.08 -27.27
C ARG A 297 30.76 -65.17 -28.77
N LEU A 298 29.74 -64.46 -29.26
CA LEU A 298 29.42 -64.38 -30.68
C LEU A 298 30.57 -63.73 -31.48
N ASP A 299 31.21 -62.71 -30.93
CA ASP A 299 32.39 -62.06 -31.54
C ASP A 299 33.61 -63.02 -31.60
N PHE A 300 33.79 -63.90 -30.62
CA PHE A 300 34.86 -64.92 -30.65
C PHE A 300 34.56 -66.08 -31.62
N GLU A 301 33.30 -66.50 -31.73
CA GLU A 301 32.87 -67.54 -32.68
C GLU A 301 32.88 -67.06 -34.14
N THR A 302 32.85 -65.75 -34.38
CA THR A 302 32.92 -65.17 -35.73
C THR A 302 34.35 -64.88 -36.22
N ILE A 303 35.37 -65.04 -35.37
CA ILE A 303 36.79 -64.80 -35.70
C ILE A 303 37.57 -66.11 -35.98
N LEU A 304 37.01 -67.27 -35.61
CA LEU A 304 37.53 -68.62 -35.96
C LEU A 304 36.89 -69.14 -37.25
#